data_AF-A0A602Z8Q7-F1
#
_entry.id   AF-A0A602Z8Q7-F1
#
_cell.length_a   1.000
_cell.length_b   1.000
_cell.length_c   1.000
_cell.angle_alpha   90.00
_cell.angle_beta   90.00
_cell.angle_gamma   90.00
#
_symmetry.space_group_name_H-M   'P 1'
#
loop_
_entity.id
_entity.type
_entity.pdbx_description
1 polymer ?
#
loop_
_entity_poly.entity_id
_entity_poly.type
_entity_poly.pdbx_seq_one_letter_code
_entity_poly.pdbx_strand_id
1 'polypeptide(L)'
;GAPANTIWTFKDNGGKSLWQVCGGQNSSCTIIASTKYYVAVLNRKSATGCAFGDFYVAARDTASWRQYDTGTCSPDAYIRKGSISNGQYLSVDIGINGVLVKQFPIGYWSMQKEFSGKRRPSWSKVKEKNQQH
;
A
#
# COMPACT_ATOMS: atom_id res chain seq x y z
N GLY A 1 -21.72 -8.26 -5.96
CA GLY A 1 -21.17 -7.79 -4.67
C GLY A 1 -19.67 -8.05 -4.62
N ALA A 2 -18.95 -7.47 -3.65
CA ALA A 2 -17.53 -7.75 -3.46
C ALA A 2 -17.30 -9.24 -3.12
N PRO A 3 -16.21 -9.88 -3.58
CA PRO A 3 -15.89 -11.25 -3.21
C PRO A 3 -15.75 -11.39 -1.68
N ALA A 4 -16.56 -12.26 -1.07
CA ALA A 4 -16.56 -12.47 0.37
C ALA A 4 -15.17 -12.93 0.88
N ASN A 5 -14.82 -12.55 2.10
CA ASN A 5 -13.56 -12.92 2.77
C ASN A 5 -12.28 -12.50 2.03
N THR A 6 -12.35 -11.46 1.20
CA THR A 6 -11.18 -10.89 0.52
C THR A 6 -10.94 -9.46 0.99
N ILE A 7 -9.76 -8.91 0.68
CA ILE A 7 -9.44 -7.50 0.96
C ILE A 7 -10.43 -6.51 0.33
N TRP A 8 -11.19 -6.94 -0.68
CA TRP A 8 -12.17 -6.11 -1.38
C TRP A 8 -13.36 -5.74 -0.49
N THR A 9 -13.63 -6.49 0.58
CA THR A 9 -14.66 -6.18 1.56
C THR A 9 -14.20 -5.20 2.64
N PHE A 10 -12.90 -4.93 2.74
CA PHE A 10 -12.34 -4.05 3.76
C PHE A 10 -12.87 -2.64 3.54
N LYS A 11 -13.07 -1.89 4.63
CA LYS A 11 -13.64 -0.53 4.60
C LYS A 11 -12.66 0.53 5.06
N ASP A 12 -12.79 1.73 4.54
CA ASP A 12 -12.17 2.91 5.14
C ASP A 12 -13.00 3.43 6.31
N ASN A 13 -12.53 4.52 6.94
CA ASN A 13 -13.27 5.17 8.02
C ASN A 13 -14.62 5.75 7.56
N GLY A 14 -14.80 6.01 6.26
CA GLY A 14 -16.05 6.46 5.65
C GLY A 14 -17.02 5.33 5.29
N GLY A 15 -16.67 4.08 5.57
CA GLY A 15 -17.49 2.90 5.29
C GLY A 15 -17.46 2.42 3.84
N LYS A 16 -16.68 3.05 2.95
CA LYS A 16 -16.52 2.64 1.55
C LYS A 16 -15.62 1.43 1.48
N SER A 17 -16.03 0.41 0.74
CA SER A 17 -15.22 -0.78 0.54
C SER A 17 -14.15 -0.57 -0.53
N LEU A 18 -13.06 -1.33 -0.43
CA LEU A 18 -12.01 -1.29 -1.45
C LEU A 18 -12.58 -1.68 -2.83
N TRP A 19 -13.53 -2.62 -2.87
CA TRP A 19 -14.28 -2.97 -4.09
C TRP A 19 -14.99 -1.77 -4.73
N GLN A 20 -15.63 -0.93 -3.92
CA GLN A 20 -16.38 0.23 -4.41
C GLN A 20 -15.43 1.27 -5.05
N VAL A 21 -14.32 1.59 -4.39
CA VAL A 21 -13.35 2.56 -4.93
C VAL A 21 -12.58 2.02 -6.14
N CYS A 22 -12.46 0.69 -6.24
CA CYS A 22 -11.82 0.03 -7.36
C CYS A 22 -12.70 -0.12 -8.61
N GLY A 23 -13.98 0.27 -8.57
CA GLY A 23 -14.88 0.16 -9.73
C GLY A 23 -15.63 -1.17 -9.82
N GLY A 24 -15.64 -1.96 -8.74
CA GLY A 24 -16.42 -3.18 -8.63
C GLY A 24 -15.99 -4.29 -9.60
N GLN A 25 -16.95 -4.85 -10.33
CA GLN A 25 -16.69 -5.96 -11.27
C GLN A 25 -15.74 -5.58 -12.41
N ASN A 26 -15.73 -4.30 -12.80
CA ASN A 26 -14.81 -3.76 -13.79
C ASN A 26 -13.60 -3.11 -13.11
N SER A 27 -13.00 -3.84 -12.16
CA SER A 27 -11.97 -3.32 -11.28
C SER A 27 -10.80 -2.72 -12.06
N SER A 28 -10.46 -1.46 -11.79
CA SER A 28 -9.23 -0.81 -12.27
C SER A 28 -8.06 -0.94 -11.29
N CYS A 29 -8.29 -1.60 -10.16
CA CYS A 29 -7.28 -1.86 -9.14
C CYS A 29 -6.44 -3.08 -9.47
N THR A 30 -5.14 -2.95 -9.27
CA THR A 30 -4.15 -4.02 -9.38
C THR A 30 -3.44 -4.20 -8.04
N ILE A 31 -3.30 -5.46 -7.57
CA ILE A 31 -2.50 -5.76 -6.39
C ILE A 31 -1.02 -5.65 -6.77
N ILE A 32 -0.32 -4.71 -6.14
CA ILE A 32 1.11 -4.49 -6.36
C ILE A 32 1.93 -5.41 -5.47
N ALA A 33 1.51 -5.60 -4.22
CA ALA A 33 2.20 -6.46 -3.28
C ALA A 33 1.24 -6.97 -2.20
N SER A 34 1.51 -8.16 -1.68
CA SER A 34 0.72 -8.80 -0.63
C SER A 34 1.65 -9.44 0.37
N THR A 35 1.46 -9.12 1.65
CA THR A 35 2.13 -9.72 2.79
C THR A 35 1.09 -10.31 3.74
N LYS A 36 1.57 -10.97 4.80
CA LYS A 36 0.73 -11.51 5.87
C LYS A 36 -0.17 -10.46 6.53
N TYR A 37 0.26 -9.20 6.56
CA TYR A 37 -0.43 -8.12 7.28
C TYR A 37 -1.04 -7.07 6.37
N TYR A 38 -0.41 -6.78 5.23
CA TYR A 38 -0.83 -5.70 4.35
C TYR A 38 -0.92 -6.13 2.89
N VAL A 39 -1.83 -5.51 2.15
CA VAL A 39 -1.92 -5.63 0.69
C VAL A 39 -1.91 -4.24 0.08
N ALA A 40 -0.95 -4.01 -0.80
CA ALA A 40 -0.79 -2.77 -1.54
C ALA A 40 -1.50 -2.88 -2.89
N VAL A 41 -2.33 -1.88 -3.19
CA VAL A 41 -3.21 -1.86 -4.36
C VAL A 41 -3.06 -0.52 -5.05
N LEU A 42 -2.84 -0.54 -6.36
CA LEU A 42 -2.85 0.67 -7.20
C LEU A 42 -4.13 0.69 -8.03
N ASN A 43 -4.85 1.81 -7.99
CA ASN A 43 -5.94 2.08 -8.91
C ASN A 43 -5.48 3.08 -9.97
N ARG A 44 -5.31 2.62 -11.22
CA ARG A 44 -4.91 3.50 -12.33
C ARG A 44 -6.00 4.49 -12.74
N LYS A 45 -7.24 4.32 -12.25
CA LYS A 45 -8.29 5.34 -12.36
C LYS A 45 -8.29 6.14 -11.07
N SER A 46 -7.78 7.37 -11.13
CA SER A 46 -7.75 8.24 -9.95
C SER A 46 -9.10 8.92 -9.73
N ALA A 47 -9.58 8.91 -8.49
CA ALA A 47 -10.74 9.69 -8.06
C ALA A 47 -10.46 11.20 -8.06
N THR A 48 -9.19 11.62 -8.03
CA THR A 48 -8.77 13.04 -8.01
C THR A 48 -8.27 13.53 -9.38
N GLY A 49 -8.38 12.71 -10.42
CA GLY A 49 -7.88 13.03 -11.77
C GLY A 49 -6.36 12.85 -11.91
N CYS A 50 -5.72 12.18 -10.97
CA CYS A 50 -4.30 11.98 -11.00
C CYS A 50 -3.85 10.93 -12.03
N ALA A 51 -2.90 11.29 -12.91
CA ALA A 51 -2.47 10.44 -14.03
C ALA A 51 -1.80 9.13 -13.58
N PHE A 52 -1.06 9.16 -12.46
CA PHE A 52 -0.44 7.97 -11.90
C PHE A 52 -1.47 7.00 -11.26
N GLY A 53 -2.59 7.53 -10.78
CA GLY A 53 -3.61 6.77 -10.06
C GLY A 53 -3.57 6.98 -8.54
N ASP A 54 -4.47 6.28 -7.85
CA ASP A 54 -4.57 6.28 -6.40
C ASP A 54 -3.91 5.05 -5.79
N PHE A 55 -3.14 5.23 -4.73
CA PHE A 55 -2.48 4.14 -4.01
C PHE A 55 -3.19 3.83 -2.70
N TYR A 56 -3.52 2.55 -2.49
CA TYR A 56 -4.23 2.06 -1.32
C TYR A 56 -3.43 0.97 -0.61
N VAL A 57 -3.49 0.95 0.72
CA VAL A 57 -2.97 -0.15 1.53
C VAL A 57 -4.09 -0.70 2.41
N ALA A 58 -4.39 -1.98 2.19
CA ALA A 58 -5.34 -2.77 2.98
C ALA A 58 -4.60 -3.47 4.13
N ALA A 59 -5.10 -3.31 5.36
CA ALA A 59 -4.60 -3.92 6.58
C ALA A 59 -5.49 -5.10 6.96
N ARG A 60 -4.92 -6.30 7.03
CA ARG A 60 -5.65 -7.56 7.27
C ARG A 60 -6.08 -7.74 8.73
N ASP A 61 -5.31 -7.19 9.67
CA ASP A 61 -5.59 -7.26 11.11
C ASP A 61 -6.82 -6.43 11.51
N THR A 62 -6.98 -5.26 10.90
CA THR A 62 -8.12 -4.37 11.16
C THR A 62 -9.23 -4.47 10.12
N ALA A 63 -9.07 -5.32 9.09
CA ALA A 63 -9.97 -5.42 7.93
C ALA A 63 -10.35 -4.06 7.33
N SER A 64 -9.37 -3.15 7.26
CA SER A 64 -9.56 -1.77 6.80
C SER A 64 -8.58 -1.40 5.71
N TRP A 65 -8.87 -0.40 4.89
CA TRP A 65 -7.92 0.16 3.94
C TRP A 65 -7.76 1.67 4.12
N ARG A 66 -6.65 2.20 3.61
CA ARG A 66 -6.39 3.64 3.54
C ARG A 66 -5.77 4.01 2.20
N GLN A 67 -6.13 5.17 1.69
CA GLN A 67 -5.42 5.83 0.60
C GLN A 67 -4.16 6.50 1.14
N TYR A 68 -3.09 6.42 0.37
CA TYR A 68 -1.83 7.10 0.65
C TYR A 68 -1.52 8.05 -0.49
N ASP A 69 -1.04 9.23 -0.15
CA ASP A 69 -0.48 10.16 -1.11
C ASP A 69 0.79 9.55 -1.72
N THR A 70 0.81 9.41 -3.04
CA THR A 70 1.91 8.84 -3.83
C THR A 70 3.12 9.78 -3.93
N GLY A 71 2.97 11.05 -3.55
CA GLY A 71 4.00 12.09 -3.65
C GLY A 71 4.23 12.58 -5.08
N THR A 72 3.49 12.05 -6.05
CA THR A 72 3.59 12.44 -7.46
C THR A 72 2.31 12.13 -8.21
N CYS A 73 2.05 12.97 -9.21
CA CYS A 73 0.98 12.78 -10.17
C CYS A 73 1.47 12.64 -11.62
N SER A 74 2.79 12.49 -11.80
CA SER A 74 3.39 12.37 -13.13
C SER A 74 2.89 11.10 -13.86
N PRO A 75 2.56 11.18 -15.16
CA PRO A 75 2.30 9.99 -15.96
C PRO A 75 3.52 9.08 -16.12
N ASP A 76 4.73 9.62 -15.92
CA ASP A 76 6.00 8.88 -16.00
C ASP A 76 6.40 8.23 -14.67
N ALA A 77 5.55 8.34 -13.65
CA ALA A 77 5.80 7.71 -12.37
C ALA A 77 5.64 6.18 -12.47
N TYR A 78 6.48 5.45 -11.73
CA TYR A 78 6.42 4.00 -11.62
C TYR A 78 6.14 3.57 -10.19
N ILE A 79 5.59 2.36 -10.05
CA ILE A 79 5.42 1.67 -8.78
C ILE A 79 6.10 0.31 -8.85
N ARG A 80 6.82 -0.09 -7.81
CA ARG A 80 7.40 -1.43 -7.72
C ARG A 80 7.50 -1.93 -6.29
N LYS A 81 7.71 -3.22 -6.14
CA LYS A 81 8.15 -3.79 -4.86
C LYS A 81 9.61 -3.40 -4.62
N GLY A 82 9.91 -3.03 -3.38
CA GLY A 82 11.24 -2.65 -2.94
C GLY A 82 11.55 -3.20 -1.56
N SER A 83 12.63 -2.68 -0.98
CA SER A 83 12.95 -2.96 0.41
C SER A 83 13.59 -1.76 1.12
N ILE A 84 13.46 -1.71 2.44
CA ILE A 84 14.01 -0.67 3.32
C ILE A 84 15.02 -1.29 4.28
N SER A 85 16.00 -0.49 4.74
CA SER A 85 16.92 -0.86 5.82
C SER A 85 17.67 -2.15 5.51
N ASN A 86 18.38 -2.18 4.38
CA ASN A 86 19.16 -3.33 3.91
C ASN A 86 18.33 -4.64 3.78
N GLY A 87 17.09 -4.52 3.31
CA GLY A 87 16.24 -5.68 3.05
C GLY A 87 15.38 -6.14 4.24
N GLN A 88 15.40 -5.43 5.38
CA GLN A 88 14.64 -5.79 6.59
C GLN A 88 13.13 -5.55 6.49
N TYR A 89 12.69 -4.72 5.54
CA TYR A 89 11.28 -4.43 5.33
C TYR A 89 10.97 -4.50 3.84
N LEU A 90 9.84 -5.11 3.51
CA LEU A 90 9.27 -4.99 2.18
C LEU A 90 8.62 -3.62 2.07
N SER A 91 8.90 -2.95 0.96
CA SER A 91 8.27 -1.68 0.62
C SER A 91 7.57 -1.74 -0.72
N VAL A 92 6.71 -0.75 -0.93
CA VAL A 92 6.32 -0.29 -2.25
C VAL A 92 7.04 1.02 -2.51
N ASP A 93 7.80 1.04 -3.59
CA ASP A 93 8.59 2.18 -4.03
C ASP A 93 7.85 2.88 -5.15
N ILE A 94 7.72 4.20 -5.04
CA ILE A 94 7.19 5.09 -6.08
C ILE A 94 8.32 6.01 -6.53
N GLY A 95 8.53 6.13 -7.83
CA GLY A 95 9.57 6.98 -8.39
C GLY A 95 9.21 7.57 -9.74
N ILE A 96 10.03 8.53 -10.20
CA ILE A 96 9.91 9.20 -11.50
C ILE A 96 11.30 9.23 -12.12
N ASN A 97 11.44 8.88 -13.39
CA ASN A 97 12.72 8.95 -14.11
C ASN A 97 13.89 8.28 -13.38
N GLY A 98 13.64 7.15 -12.73
CA GLY A 98 14.63 6.39 -11.95
C GLY A 98 14.94 6.96 -10.55
N VAL A 99 14.36 8.09 -10.17
CA VAL A 99 14.52 8.70 -8.83
C VAL A 99 13.38 8.25 -7.92
N LEU A 100 13.71 7.76 -6.72
CA LEU A 100 12.74 7.40 -5.70
C LEU A 100 12.08 8.66 -5.14
N VAL A 101 10.74 8.72 -5.18
CA VAL A 101 9.93 9.82 -4.65
C VAL A 101 9.38 9.47 -3.28
N LYS A 102 8.78 8.29 -3.13
CA LYS A 102 8.14 7.86 -1.87
C LYS A 102 8.28 6.37 -1.67
N GLN A 103 8.39 5.96 -0.41
CA GLN A 103 8.56 4.56 -0.04
C GLN A 103 7.60 4.18 1.08
N PHE A 104 6.75 3.19 0.83
CA PHE A 104 5.74 2.73 1.77
C PHE A 104 6.15 1.37 2.33
N PRO A 105 6.50 1.26 3.61
CA PRO A 105 6.67 -0.05 4.22
C PRO A 105 5.32 -0.80 4.18
N ILE A 106 5.34 -2.06 3.78
CA ILE A 106 4.13 -2.93 3.68
C ILE A 106 4.32 -4.28 4.36
N GLY A 107 5.43 -4.47 5.06
CA GLY A 107 5.67 -5.69 5.80
C GLY A 107 7.08 -5.76 6.32
N TYR A 108 7.24 -6.55 7.37
CA TYR A 108 8.55 -6.97 7.83
C TYR A 108 9.00 -8.18 6.99
N TRP A 109 10.24 -8.18 6.52
CA TRP A 109 10.88 -9.33 5.89
C TRP A 109 12.32 -9.35 6.36
N SER A 110 12.74 -10.33 7.17
CA SER A 110 14.17 -10.55 7.39
C SER A 110 14.59 -11.85 6.75
N MET A 111 15.79 -11.82 6.19
CA MET A 111 16.51 -12.99 5.69
C MET A 111 16.88 -14.00 6.80
N GLN A 112 16.64 -13.69 8.09
CA GLN A 112 17.13 -14.47 9.22
C GLN A 112 16.07 -14.99 10.21
N LYS A 113 14.81 -14.54 10.16
CA LYS A 113 13.63 -15.05 10.91
C LYS A 113 12.45 -14.08 10.79
N GLU A 114 11.21 -14.57 10.89
CA GLU A 114 10.07 -13.71 11.23
C GLU A 114 10.30 -13.14 12.64
N PHE A 115 10.39 -11.81 12.78
CA PHE A 115 10.53 -11.19 14.10
C PHE A 115 9.16 -11.18 14.77
N SER A 116 8.95 -12.10 15.72
CA SER A 116 7.77 -12.19 16.59
C SER A 116 8.05 -11.58 17.97
N GLY A 117 7.00 -11.09 18.64
CA GLY A 117 7.08 -10.57 20.01
C GLY A 117 7.91 -9.28 20.16
N LYS A 118 8.63 -9.16 21.29
CA LYS A 118 9.38 -7.95 21.71
C LYS A 118 10.54 -7.56 20.78
N ARG A 119 10.91 -8.41 19.82
CA ARG A 119 11.96 -8.12 18.83
C ARG A 119 11.42 -7.37 17.60
N ARG A 120 10.10 -7.25 17.45
CA ARG A 120 9.47 -6.55 16.33
C ARG A 120 9.85 -5.06 16.38
N PRO A 121 10.48 -4.51 15.33
CA PRO A 121 10.74 -3.08 15.25
C PRO A 121 9.42 -2.29 15.33
N SER A 122 9.45 -1.15 16.02
CA SER A 122 8.27 -0.33 16.23
C SER A 122 7.77 0.25 14.89
N TRP A 123 6.65 -0.29 14.41
CA TRP A 123 5.95 0.15 13.21
C TRP A 123 5.48 1.61 13.30
N SER A 124 5.19 2.10 14.51
CA SER A 124 4.76 3.47 14.79
C SER A 124 5.82 4.47 14.33
N LYS A 125 7.09 4.23 14.67
CA LYS A 125 8.20 5.14 14.33
C LYS A 125 8.44 5.25 12.82
N VAL A 126 8.19 4.18 12.06
CA VAL A 126 8.37 4.18 10.60
C VAL A 126 7.16 4.82 9.90
N LYS A 127 5.94 4.64 10.42
CA LYS A 127 4.74 5.32 9.91
C LYS A 127 4.80 6.84 10.16
N GLU A 128 5.17 7.26 11.36
CA GLU A 128 5.30 8.68 11.71
C GLU A 128 6.28 9.40 10.78
N LYS A 129 7.45 8.79 10.52
CA LYS A 129 8.46 9.37 9.64
C LYS A 129 8.00 9.52 8.18
N ASN A 130 7.14 8.63 7.68
CA ASN A 130 6.64 8.65 6.29
C ASN A 130 5.27 9.34 6.13
N GLN A 131 4.62 9.74 7.23
CA GLN A 131 3.39 10.54 7.21
C GLN A 131 3.65 12.05 7.30
N GLN A 132 4.88 12.47 7.63
CA GLN A 132 5.25 13.88 7.80
C GLN A 132 5.86 14.56 6.55
N HIS A 133 5.86 13.92 5.38
CA HIS A 133 6.40 14.48 4.15
C HIS A 133 5.46 14.31 2.95
#